data_AF-A0A6F9BCA6-F1
#
_entry.id   AF-A0A6F9BCA6-F1
#
_cell.length_a   1.000
_cell.length_b   1.000
_cell.length_c   1.000
_cell.angle_alpha   90.00
_cell.angle_beta   90.00
_cell.angle_gamma   90.00
#
_symmetry.space_group_name_H-M   'P 1'
#
loop_
_entity.id
_entity.type
_entity.pdbx_description
1 polymer ?
#
loop_
_entity_poly.entity_id
_entity_poly.type
_entity_poly.pdbx_seq_one_letter_code
_entity_poly.pdbx_strand_id
1 'polypeptide(L)'
;TWETIKASHVRSTFSLPMRETEDGGRLRNSRRGRTIADLVTEKDLSEGRLYPPLNTIRDVSLKLAVKMATLCPEPEDKEAFVRSLIYSTDYDEFAVDSYRWPEDAMTMQSCRL
;
A
#
# COMPACT_ATOMS: atom_id res chain seq x y z
N THR A 1 18.92 -21.50 -35.21
CA THR A 1 18.18 -20.29 -35.64
C THR A 1 17.84 -19.48 -34.39
N TRP A 2 17.57 -18.17 -34.50
CA TRP A 2 17.24 -17.31 -33.35
C TRP A 2 16.00 -17.79 -32.55
N GLU A 3 15.21 -18.69 -33.14
CA GLU A 3 14.09 -19.39 -32.50
C GLU A 3 14.53 -20.37 -31.41
N THR A 4 15.71 -20.99 -31.52
CA THR A 4 16.21 -21.96 -30.53
C THR A 4 16.71 -21.27 -29.26
N ILE A 5 17.26 -20.06 -29.38
CA ILE A 5 17.75 -19.25 -28.24
C ILE A 5 16.57 -18.69 -27.43
N LYS A 6 15.48 -18.29 -28.10
CA LYS A 6 14.24 -17.86 -27.42
C LYS A 6 13.56 -19.01 -26.67
N ALA A 7 13.60 -20.23 -27.18
CA ALA A 7 12.97 -21.39 -26.53
C ALA A 7 13.69 -21.87 -25.26
N SER A 8 14.97 -21.54 -25.08
CA SER A 8 15.77 -21.85 -23.89
C SER A 8 15.57 -20.81 -22.78
N HIS A 9 15.62 -19.52 -23.13
CA HIS A 9 15.53 -18.43 -22.14
C HIS A 9 14.12 -18.24 -21.56
N VAL A 10 13.07 -18.62 -22.30
CA VAL A 10 11.67 -18.53 -21.87
C VAL A 10 11.27 -19.66 -20.91
N ARG A 11 12.01 -20.77 -20.88
CA ARG A 11 11.69 -21.91 -20.00
C ARG A 11 12.21 -21.75 -18.57
N SER A 12 13.18 -20.85 -18.35
CA SER A 12 13.77 -20.59 -17.03
C SER A 12 13.09 -19.43 -16.28
N THR A 13 12.32 -18.59 -16.96
CA THR A 13 11.75 -17.34 -16.40
C THR A 13 10.28 -17.45 -16.02
N PHE A 14 9.64 -18.60 -16.23
CA PHE A 14 8.19 -18.70 -16.01
C PHE A 14 7.79 -19.98 -15.27
N SER A 15 8.36 -20.16 -14.08
CA SER A 15 7.65 -20.80 -12.98
C SER A 15 6.78 -19.74 -12.28
N LEU A 16 5.81 -19.18 -13.01
CA LEU A 16 4.81 -18.26 -12.50
C LEU A 16 3.43 -18.79 -12.92
N PRO A 17 2.60 -19.28 -11.99
CA PRO A 17 1.21 -19.49 -12.29
C PRO A 17 0.49 -18.15 -12.10
N MET A 18 0.36 -17.35 -13.16
CA MET A 18 -0.73 -16.37 -13.20
C MET A 18 -1.29 -16.24 -14.61
N ARG A 19 -2.07 -17.25 -15.00
CA ARG A 19 -3.21 -16.99 -15.88
C ARG A 19 -4.24 -16.26 -15.04
N GLU A 20 -4.29 -14.95 -15.15
CA GLU A 20 -5.45 -14.18 -14.70
C GLU A 20 -6.65 -14.60 -15.56
N THR A 21 -7.54 -15.37 -14.97
CA THR A 21 -8.86 -15.67 -15.54
C THR A 21 -9.75 -14.44 -15.34
N GLU A 22 -10.48 -14.04 -16.38
CA GLU A 22 -11.32 -12.83 -16.43
C GLU A 22 -12.37 -12.77 -15.28
N ASP A 23 -12.68 -13.92 -14.66
CA ASP A 23 -13.53 -14.04 -13.47
C ASP A 23 -12.92 -13.48 -12.19
N GLY A 24 -11.59 -13.41 -12.08
CA GLY A 24 -10.89 -12.86 -10.91
C GLY A 24 -11.14 -11.37 -10.74
N GLY A 25 -11.29 -10.63 -11.83
CA GLY A 25 -11.65 -9.22 -11.83
C GLY A 25 -13.09 -8.97 -11.34
N ARG A 26 -14.03 -9.83 -11.77
CA ARG A 26 -15.46 -9.76 -11.44
C ARG A 26 -15.79 -10.10 -9.98
N LEU A 27 -14.97 -10.95 -9.36
CA LEU A 27 -15.11 -11.22 -7.94
C LEU A 27 -14.45 -10.13 -7.09
N ARG A 28 -13.37 -9.52 -7.59
CA ARG A 28 -12.65 -8.45 -6.89
C ARG A 28 -13.47 -7.17 -6.80
N ASN A 29 -14.05 -6.70 -7.90
CA ASN A 29 -14.91 -5.50 -7.89
C ASN A 29 -16.21 -5.72 -7.10
N SER A 30 -16.80 -6.92 -7.15
CA SER A 30 -17.95 -7.29 -6.32
C SER A 30 -17.65 -7.18 -4.81
N ARG A 31 -16.47 -7.64 -4.35
CA ARG A 31 -16.05 -7.51 -2.94
C ARG A 31 -15.84 -6.05 -2.52
N ARG A 32 -15.29 -5.22 -3.41
CA ARG A 32 -15.11 -3.78 -3.16
C ARG A 32 -16.46 -3.07 -3.02
N GLY A 33 -17.38 -3.31 -3.97
CA GLY A 33 -18.73 -2.72 -3.95
C GLY A 33 -19.51 -3.09 -2.69
N ARG A 34 -19.43 -4.36 -2.28
CA ARG A 34 -20.05 -4.81 -1.02
C ARG A 34 -19.51 -4.06 0.21
N THR A 35 -18.19 -3.84 0.27
CA THR A 35 -17.58 -3.08 1.37
C THR A 35 -18.07 -1.63 1.42
N ILE A 36 -18.29 -1.00 0.26
CA ILE A 36 -18.80 0.38 0.21
C ILE A 36 -20.27 0.41 0.64
N ALA A 37 -21.07 -0.57 0.22
CA ALA A 37 -22.47 -0.69 0.64
C ALA A 37 -22.62 -0.87 2.15
N ASP A 38 -21.74 -1.65 2.79
CA ASP A 38 -21.74 -1.85 4.25
C ASP A 38 -21.43 -0.56 5.05
N LEU A 39 -20.90 0.48 4.40
CA LEU A 39 -20.56 1.77 5.04
C LEU A 39 -21.67 2.82 4.95
N VAL A 40 -22.74 2.54 4.19
CA VAL A 40 -23.90 3.42 4.07
C VAL A 40 -24.74 3.31 5.35
N THR A 41 -25.00 4.44 6.01
CA THR A 41 -25.80 4.44 7.25
C THR A 41 -27.29 4.47 6.95
N GLU A 42 -28.12 4.04 7.91
CA GLU A 42 -29.58 4.11 7.78
C GLU A 42 -30.07 5.54 7.57
N LYS A 43 -29.34 6.53 8.12
CA LYS A 43 -29.62 7.94 7.89
C LYS A 43 -29.41 8.31 6.41
N ASP A 44 -28.31 7.86 5.81
CA ASP A 44 -28.04 8.10 4.38
C ASP A 44 -29.14 7.47 3.51
N LEU A 45 -29.61 6.27 3.86
CA LEU A 45 -30.74 5.60 3.19
C LEU A 45 -32.05 6.37 3.36
N SER A 46 -32.32 6.90 4.56
CA SER A 46 -33.52 7.71 4.83
C SER A 46 -33.54 9.03 4.05
N GLU A 47 -32.36 9.57 3.72
CA GLU A 47 -32.19 10.74 2.84
C GLU A 47 -32.23 10.36 1.34
N GLY A 48 -32.38 9.07 1.01
CA GLY A 48 -32.38 8.56 -0.36
C GLY A 48 -30.98 8.47 -1.00
N ARG A 49 -29.91 8.51 -0.21
CA ARG A 49 -28.53 8.45 -0.69
C ARG A 49 -28.06 7.01 -0.82
N LEU A 50 -27.56 6.65 -2.00
CA LEU A 50 -27.02 5.32 -2.29
C LEU A 50 -25.54 5.15 -1.90
N TYR A 51 -24.83 6.26 -1.70
CA TYR A 51 -23.40 6.28 -1.39
C TYR A 51 -23.13 7.03 -0.09
N PRO A 52 -22.05 6.68 0.64
CA PRO A 52 -21.61 7.45 1.79
C PRO A 52 -21.33 8.91 1.40
N PRO A 53 -21.49 9.85 2.33
CA PRO A 53 -21.27 11.26 2.04
C PRO A 53 -19.79 11.53 1.72
N LEU A 54 -19.53 12.46 0.79
CA LEU A 54 -18.20 12.73 0.24
C LEU A 54 -17.15 13.16 1.28
N ASN A 55 -17.58 13.73 2.41
CA ASN A 55 -16.69 14.07 3.52
C ASN A 55 -16.02 12.83 4.15
N THR A 56 -16.64 11.65 4.07
CA THR A 56 -16.13 10.39 4.62
C THR A 56 -15.28 9.58 3.64
N ILE A 57 -14.99 10.12 2.45
CA ILE A 57 -14.30 9.38 1.38
C ILE A 57 -12.91 8.88 1.80
N ARG A 58 -12.20 9.61 2.66
CA ARG A 58 -10.89 9.21 3.20
C ARG A 58 -11.02 7.95 4.05
N ASP A 59 -12.04 7.89 4.91
CA ASP A 59 -12.29 6.74 5.79
C ASP A 59 -12.75 5.52 4.97
N VAL A 60 -13.61 5.73 3.97
CA VAL A 60 -14.05 4.67 3.04
C VAL A 60 -12.84 4.09 2.29
N SER A 61 -11.95 4.94 1.81
CA SER A 61 -10.73 4.54 1.11
C SER A 61 -9.77 3.75 2.00
N LEU A 62 -9.60 4.19 3.26
CA LEU A 62 -8.78 3.49 4.25
C LEU A 62 -9.33 2.09 4.53
N LYS A 63 -10.64 1.96 4.82
CA LYS A 63 -11.27 0.64 5.07
C LYS A 63 -11.15 -0.29 3.87
N LEU A 64 -11.23 0.24 2.66
CA LEU A 64 -11.03 -0.53 1.43
C LEU A 64 -9.58 -1.01 1.30
N ALA A 65 -8.61 -0.13 1.56
CA ALA A 65 -7.19 -0.44 1.51
C ALA A 65 -6.80 -1.52 2.55
N VAL A 66 -7.31 -1.43 3.78
CA VAL A 66 -7.08 -2.46 4.82
C VAL A 66 -7.59 -3.84 4.39
N LYS A 67 -8.77 -3.92 3.76
CA LYS A 67 -9.30 -5.19 3.24
C LYS A 67 -8.53 -5.72 2.03
N MET A 68 -7.76 -4.87 1.35
CA MET A 68 -6.93 -5.23 0.19
C MET A 68 -5.45 -5.43 0.53
N ALA A 69 -5.01 -5.04 1.72
CA ALA A 69 -3.62 -5.16 2.17
C ALA A 69 -3.29 -6.62 2.53
N THR A 70 -2.86 -7.39 1.54
CA THR A 70 -2.31 -8.74 1.69
C THR A 70 -0.79 -8.72 1.47
N LEU A 71 -0.08 -7.80 2.12
CA LEU A 71 1.38 -7.68 2.01
C LEU A 71 2.09 -8.76 2.85
N CYS A 72 3.26 -9.24 2.41
CA CYS A 72 4.10 -10.21 3.12
C CYS A 72 5.45 -9.55 3.50
N PRO A 73 5.89 -9.58 4.77
CA PRO A 73 5.21 -10.15 5.94
C PRO A 73 3.92 -9.41 6.27
N GLU A 74 2.93 -10.14 6.82
CA GLU A 74 1.66 -9.56 7.22
C GLU A 74 1.89 -8.65 8.44
N PRO A 75 1.56 -7.35 8.33
CA PRO A 75 1.73 -6.44 9.46
C PRO A 75 0.78 -6.82 10.60
N GLU A 76 1.26 -6.73 11.83
CA GLU A 76 0.49 -7.05 13.04
C GLU A 76 -0.80 -6.21 13.14
N ASP A 77 -0.71 -4.92 12.77
CA ASP A 77 -1.86 -4.04 12.59
C ASP A 77 -1.91 -3.49 11.16
N LYS A 78 -2.83 -4.03 10.35
CA LYS A 78 -3.07 -3.60 8.97
C LYS A 78 -3.59 -2.17 8.88
N GLU A 79 -4.35 -1.73 9.87
CA GLU A 79 -4.96 -0.40 9.86
C GLU A 79 -3.91 0.67 10.16
N ALA A 80 -3.08 0.46 11.18
CA ALA A 80 -1.94 1.33 11.48
C ALA A 80 -0.93 1.36 10.31
N PHE A 81 -0.65 0.20 9.70
CA PHE A 81 0.24 0.14 8.55
C PHE A 81 -0.30 0.95 7.37
N VAL A 82 -1.57 0.75 7.00
CA VAL A 82 -2.17 1.53 5.91
C VAL A 82 -2.19 3.02 6.25
N ARG A 83 -2.49 3.41 7.49
CA ARG A 83 -2.43 4.81 7.94
C ARG A 83 -1.04 5.43 7.78
N SER A 84 0.02 4.68 8.06
CA SER A 84 1.40 5.16 7.88
C SER A 84 1.75 5.44 6.42
N LEU A 85 1.03 4.82 5.48
CA LEU A 85 1.21 5.00 4.04
C LEU A 85 0.30 6.09 3.45
N ILE A 86 -0.64 6.62 4.24
CA ILE A 86 -1.54 7.70 3.78
C ILE A 86 -0.73 8.98 3.64
N TYR A 87 -0.93 9.67 2.52
CA TYR A 87 -0.35 10.97 2.28
C TYR A 87 -0.81 11.99 3.34
N SER A 88 0.15 12.62 4.03
CA SER A 88 -0.09 13.75 4.93
C SER A 88 -0.11 15.06 4.14
N THR A 89 -1.02 15.96 4.50
CA THR A 89 -1.07 17.32 3.95
C THR A 89 -0.24 18.31 4.72
N ASP A 90 0.29 17.90 5.88
CA ASP A 90 1.10 18.75 6.74
C ASP A 90 2.49 18.96 6.11
N TYR A 91 3.08 20.13 6.34
CA TYR A 91 4.43 20.40 5.86
C TYR A 91 5.45 19.54 6.60
N ASP A 92 6.36 18.93 5.84
CA ASP A 92 7.50 18.24 6.40
C ASP A 92 8.49 19.22 7.06
N GLU A 93 9.18 18.75 8.08
CA GLU A 93 10.24 19.52 8.72
C GLU A 93 11.46 19.59 7.79
N PHE A 94 11.82 20.79 7.37
CA PHE A 94 13.00 21.04 6.54
C PHE A 94 14.28 21.28 7.36
N ALA A 95 14.20 21.25 8.69
CA ALA A 95 15.37 21.37 9.54
C ALA A 95 16.29 20.16 9.32
N VAL A 96 17.60 20.41 9.33
CA VAL A 96 18.59 19.33 9.23
C VAL A 96 18.50 18.47 10.49
N ASP A 97 18.28 17.17 10.32
CA ASP A 97 18.33 16.21 11.42
C ASP A 97 19.78 16.09 11.93
N SER A 98 20.12 16.92 12.92
CA SER A 98 21.43 16.92 13.54
C SER A 98 21.45 15.87 14.65
N TYR A 99 22.03 14.72 14.35
CA TYR A 99 22.27 13.68 15.35
C TYR A 99 23.74 13.69 15.82
N ARG A 100 23.96 13.52 17.11
CA ARG A 100 25.29 13.53 17.73
C ARG A 100 25.86 12.11 17.78
N TRP A 101 26.92 11.85 17.01
CA TRP A 101 27.69 10.60 17.04
C TRP A 101 28.36 10.39 18.43
N PRO A 102 28.69 9.15 18.84
CA PRO A 102 29.52 8.90 20.03
C PRO A 102 30.86 9.65 20.00
N GLU A 103 31.30 10.18 21.15
CA GLU A 103 32.46 11.09 21.25
C GLU A 103 33.76 10.46 20.72
N ASP A 104 33.98 9.16 20.97
CA ASP A 104 35.16 8.41 20.52
C ASP A 104 35.35 8.41 19.00
N ALA A 105 34.25 8.48 18.25
CA ALA A 105 34.26 8.52 16.78
C ALA A 105 34.14 9.96 16.23
N MET A 106 33.96 10.94 17.11
CA MET A 106 33.89 12.37 16.76
C MET A 106 35.24 13.08 16.94
N THR A 107 36.19 12.47 17.65
CA THR A 107 37.54 13.03 17.83
C THR A 107 38.33 13.03 16.52
N MET A 108 38.70 14.23 16.05
CA MET A 108 39.62 14.38 14.91
C MET A 108 41.01 13.83 15.26
N GLN A 109 41.45 12.81 14.54
CA GLN A 109 42.81 12.27 14.68
C GLN A 109 43.80 13.18 13.95
N SER A 110 44.69 13.83 14.70
CA SER A 110 45.80 14.58 14.09
C SER A 110 46.94 13.64 13.74
N CYS A 111 47.16 13.38 12.46
CA CYS A 111 48.38 12.71 11.99
C CYS A 111 49.57 13.66 12.16
N ARG A 112 50.54 13.29 13.00
CA ARG A 112 51.85 13.96 12.99
C ARG A 112 52.65 13.44 11.80
N LEU A 113 53.03 14.37 10.90
CA LEU A 113 53.98 14.15 9.81
C LEU A 113 55.42 14.14 10.35
#